data_AF-A0A6M0GCJ7-F1
#
_entry.id   AF-A0A6M0GCJ7-F1
#
_cell.length_a   1.000
_cell.length_b   1.000
_cell.length_c   1.000
_cell.angle_alpha   90.00
_cell.angle_beta   90.00
_cell.angle_gamma   90.00
#
_symmetry.space_group_name_H-M   'P 1'
#
loop_
_entity.id
_entity.type
_entity.pdbx_description
1 polymer ?
#
loop_
_entity_poly.entity_id
_entity_poly.type
_entity_poly.pdbx_seq_one_letter_code
_entity_poly.pdbx_strand_id
1 'polypeptide(L)'
;YPVRAVDGRSKSQAPDVMVVFGRPKGDRRSYKQFEEDNIPPQVVFEILSQSNTDSEMEKKFNFYEGYGVEEYYLYDPATNELKGWLKHNNKLRPISQMEGWRSPRLGCRFETLQGSLALYRPDGQKMETYVETSLRAELEAQRAQQESQRAELEAKARRDAIPQLLALGLSVEQVAQALNLSVEEINQRQ
;
A
#
# COMPACT_ATOMS: atom_id res chain seq x y z
N TYR A 1 -8.64 -17.81 -8.91
CA TYR A 1 -7.70 -18.79 -9.44
C TYR A 1 -8.44 -20.03 -9.95
N PRO A 2 -8.23 -20.43 -11.22
CA PRO A 2 -8.69 -21.71 -11.71
C PRO A 2 -7.86 -22.88 -11.15
N VAL A 3 -8.55 -23.99 -10.95
CA VAL A 3 -8.01 -25.29 -10.53
C VAL A 3 -8.41 -26.34 -11.56
N ARG A 4 -7.52 -27.28 -11.85
CA ARG A 4 -7.88 -28.45 -12.69
C ARG A 4 -8.71 -29.40 -11.83
N ALA A 5 -9.99 -29.59 -12.16
CA ALA A 5 -10.77 -30.64 -11.54
C ALA A 5 -10.50 -31.99 -12.22
N VAL A 6 -10.76 -33.06 -11.47
CA VAL A 6 -10.53 -34.45 -11.89
C VAL A 6 -11.39 -34.86 -13.09
N ASP A 7 -12.52 -34.19 -13.31
CA ASP A 7 -13.47 -34.43 -14.41
C ASP A 7 -13.10 -33.69 -15.72
N GLY A 8 -11.96 -33.00 -15.75
CA GLY A 8 -11.51 -32.23 -16.91
C GLY A 8 -12.17 -30.84 -17.05
N ARG A 9 -13.10 -30.46 -16.17
CA ARG A 9 -13.67 -29.10 -16.14
C ARG A 9 -12.83 -28.23 -15.20
N SER A 10 -12.42 -27.05 -15.66
CA SER A 10 -11.79 -26.08 -14.76
C SER A 10 -12.85 -25.48 -13.83
N LYS A 11 -12.69 -25.62 -12.51
CA LYS A 11 -13.42 -24.77 -11.56
C LYS A 11 -12.59 -23.51 -11.31
N SER A 12 -13.24 -22.37 -11.12
CA SER A 12 -12.53 -21.12 -10.88
C SER A 12 -13.34 -20.20 -10.00
N GLN A 13 -12.65 -19.54 -9.08
CA GLN A 13 -13.20 -18.44 -8.31
C GLN A 13 -12.27 -17.23 -8.36
N ALA A 14 -12.77 -16.02 -8.58
CA ALA A 14 -11.99 -14.80 -8.49
C ALA A 14 -12.24 -14.14 -7.12
N PRO A 15 -11.28 -14.17 -6.19
CA PRO A 15 -11.36 -13.40 -4.95
C PRO A 15 -11.03 -11.93 -5.21
N ASP A 16 -11.53 -11.04 -4.35
CA ASP A 16 -11.16 -9.61 -4.39
C ASP A 16 -9.69 -9.41 -4.01
N VAL A 17 -9.22 -10.13 -2.99
CA VAL A 17 -7.81 -10.18 -2.61
C VAL A 17 -7.39 -11.61 -2.36
N MET A 18 -6.21 -11.97 -2.87
CA MET A 18 -5.54 -13.22 -2.53
C MET A 18 -4.08 -12.98 -2.20
N VAL A 19 -3.57 -13.73 -1.22
CA VAL A 19 -2.16 -13.74 -0.86
C VAL A 19 -1.62 -15.14 -1.04
N VAL A 20 -0.53 -15.23 -1.80
CA VAL A 20 0.14 -16.48 -2.13
C VAL A 20 1.59 -16.41 -1.67
N PHE A 21 1.96 -17.30 -0.75
CA PHE A 21 3.31 -17.46 -0.24
C PHE A 21 4.09 -18.49 -1.07
N GLY A 22 5.42 -18.38 -1.07
CA GLY A 22 6.30 -19.32 -1.75
C GLY A 22 6.30 -19.21 -3.28
N ARG A 23 5.76 -18.12 -3.83
CA ARG A 23 5.82 -17.82 -5.28
C ARG A 23 6.70 -16.60 -5.56
N PRO A 24 7.55 -16.65 -6.60
CA PRO A 24 8.30 -15.48 -7.01
C PRO A 24 7.36 -14.39 -7.54
N LYS A 25 7.78 -13.13 -7.36
CA LYS A 25 7.17 -11.99 -8.04
C LYS A 25 7.32 -12.19 -9.56
N GLY A 26 6.27 -11.85 -10.29
CA GLY A 26 6.22 -12.00 -11.73
C GLY A 26 4.92 -11.43 -12.25
N ASP A 27 4.95 -10.91 -13.47
CA ASP A 27 3.75 -10.49 -14.18
C ASP A 27 2.90 -11.72 -14.54
N ARG A 28 1.60 -11.60 -14.34
CA ARG A 28 0.63 -12.68 -14.58
C ARG A 28 -0.74 -12.08 -14.80
N ARG A 29 -1.34 -12.37 -15.97
CA ARG A 29 -2.72 -11.98 -16.29
C ARG A 29 -3.75 -12.57 -15.32
N SER A 30 -3.48 -13.78 -14.80
CA SER A 30 -4.27 -14.42 -13.76
C SER A 30 -3.42 -15.44 -13.00
N TYR A 31 -3.71 -15.61 -11.70
CA TYR A 31 -3.10 -16.68 -10.91
C TYR A 31 -3.83 -18.00 -11.21
N LYS A 32 -3.16 -18.91 -11.93
CA LYS A 32 -3.67 -20.25 -12.24
C LYS A 32 -2.90 -21.27 -11.41
N GLN A 33 -3.55 -21.92 -10.46
CA GLN A 33 -2.87 -22.78 -9.50
C GLN A 33 -2.02 -23.88 -10.17
N PHE A 34 -2.52 -24.45 -11.27
CA PHE A 34 -1.81 -25.49 -12.02
C PHE A 34 -0.58 -25.00 -12.81
N GLU A 35 -0.42 -23.69 -13.02
CA GLU A 35 0.79 -23.08 -13.58
C GLU A 35 1.75 -22.60 -12.47
N GLU A 36 1.36 -22.77 -11.19
CA GLU A 36 2.04 -22.20 -10.03
C GLU A 36 2.41 -23.29 -9.01
N ASP A 37 2.97 -24.40 -9.50
CA ASP A 37 3.36 -25.59 -8.71
C ASP A 37 2.23 -26.17 -7.86
N ASN A 38 0.98 -25.97 -8.30
CA ASN A 38 -0.23 -26.33 -7.59
C ASN A 38 -0.38 -25.67 -6.20
N ILE A 39 0.32 -24.56 -5.95
CA ILE A 39 0.22 -23.80 -4.71
C ILE A 39 -1.10 -23.00 -4.73
N PRO A 40 -2.05 -23.26 -3.82
CA PRO A 40 -3.25 -22.43 -3.71
C PRO A 40 -2.93 -21.11 -3.01
N PRO A 41 -3.77 -20.08 -3.15
CA PRO A 41 -3.73 -18.95 -2.23
C PRO A 41 -3.95 -19.41 -0.79
N GLN A 42 -3.09 -18.97 0.12
CA GLN A 42 -3.22 -19.31 1.54
C GLN A 42 -4.19 -18.38 2.24
N VAL A 43 -4.26 -17.11 1.83
CA VAL A 43 -5.18 -16.12 2.42
C VAL A 43 -6.05 -15.52 1.32
N VAL A 44 -7.36 -15.44 1.56
CA VAL A 44 -8.35 -14.86 0.66
C VAL A 44 -9.21 -13.86 1.42
N PHE A 45 -9.48 -12.71 0.79
CA PHE A 45 -10.50 -11.77 1.23
C PHE A 45 -11.58 -11.61 0.17
N GLU A 46 -12.81 -11.48 0.64
CA GLU A 46 -13.99 -11.08 -0.13
C GLU A 46 -14.63 -9.86 0.55
N ILE A 47 -15.09 -8.91 -0.25
CA ILE A 47 -15.73 -7.68 0.18
C ILE A 47 -17.17 -7.75 -0.31
N LEU A 48 -18.12 -7.79 0.62
CA LEU A 48 -19.53 -7.82 0.26
C LEU A 48 -19.92 -6.51 -0.44
N SER A 49 -20.90 -6.68 -1.32
CA SER A 49 -21.54 -5.62 -2.08
C SER A 49 -23.02 -5.94 -2.13
N GLN A 50 -23.85 -4.92 -2.35
CA GLN A 50 -25.32 -5.07 -2.33
C GLN A 50 -25.85 -6.07 -3.37
N SER A 51 -25.07 -6.41 -4.40
CA SER A 51 -25.44 -7.36 -5.44
C SER A 51 -25.04 -8.81 -5.14
N ASN A 52 -24.24 -9.06 -4.09
CA ASN A 52 -23.84 -10.42 -3.75
C ASN A 52 -25.01 -11.19 -3.12
N THR A 53 -25.22 -12.42 -3.60
CA THR A 53 -26.24 -13.32 -3.03
C THR A 53 -25.63 -14.32 -2.07
N ASP A 54 -26.40 -14.77 -1.08
CA ASP A 54 -25.98 -15.81 -0.13
C ASP A 54 -25.49 -17.08 -0.84
N SER A 55 -26.16 -17.48 -1.93
CA SER A 55 -25.78 -18.66 -2.72
C SER A 55 -24.42 -18.51 -3.40
N GLU A 56 -24.09 -17.31 -3.89
CA GLU A 56 -22.77 -17.04 -4.48
C GLU A 56 -21.67 -17.09 -3.41
N MET A 57 -21.95 -16.53 -2.24
CA MET A 57 -21.01 -16.53 -1.13
C MET A 57 -20.78 -17.94 -0.56
N GLU A 58 -21.82 -18.77 -0.51
CA GLU A 58 -21.71 -20.18 -0.13
C GLU A 58 -20.88 -20.97 -1.17
N LYS A 59 -21.08 -20.75 -2.47
CA LYS A 59 -20.27 -21.36 -3.53
C LYS A 59 -18.80 -20.96 -3.41
N LYS A 60 -18.51 -19.68 -3.16
CA LYS A 60 -17.16 -19.16 -2.89
C LYS A 60 -16.54 -19.86 -1.69
N PHE A 61 -17.25 -19.92 -0.56
CA PHE A 61 -16.80 -20.59 0.66
C PHE A 61 -16.41 -22.05 0.40
N ASN A 62 -17.32 -22.81 -0.22
CA ASN A 62 -17.10 -24.23 -0.53
C ASN A 62 -15.91 -24.43 -1.49
N PHE A 63 -15.72 -23.52 -2.44
CA PHE A 63 -14.54 -23.53 -3.31
C PHE A 63 -13.26 -23.31 -2.49
N TYR A 64 -13.22 -22.28 -1.63
CA TYR A 64 -12.03 -21.97 -0.83
C TYR A 64 -11.66 -23.11 0.13
N GLU A 65 -12.65 -23.68 0.83
CA GLU A 65 -12.43 -24.85 1.69
C GLU A 65 -11.87 -26.04 0.90
N GLY A 66 -12.47 -26.35 -0.26
CA GLY A 66 -12.09 -27.50 -1.08
C GLY A 66 -10.74 -27.36 -1.79
N TYR A 67 -10.27 -26.13 -2.04
CA TYR A 67 -9.07 -25.86 -2.83
C TYR A 67 -7.91 -25.25 -2.05
N GLY A 68 -7.89 -25.45 -0.73
CA GLY A 68 -6.67 -25.33 0.06
C GLY A 68 -6.41 -23.97 0.67
N VAL A 69 -7.36 -23.03 0.61
CA VAL A 69 -7.30 -21.77 1.35
C VAL A 69 -7.16 -22.07 2.84
N GLU A 70 -6.28 -21.33 3.51
CA GLU A 70 -5.99 -21.53 4.92
C GLU A 70 -6.66 -20.49 5.81
N GLU A 71 -6.78 -19.26 5.30
CA GLU A 71 -7.47 -18.16 5.94
C GLU A 71 -8.43 -17.52 4.95
N TYR A 72 -9.70 -17.42 5.34
CA TYR A 72 -10.72 -16.75 4.54
C TYR A 72 -11.34 -15.63 5.38
N TYR A 73 -11.40 -14.43 4.81
CA TYR A 73 -11.98 -13.27 5.46
C TYR A 73 -13.08 -12.67 4.58
N LEU A 74 -14.22 -12.37 5.18
CA LEU A 74 -15.35 -11.75 4.53
C LEU A 74 -15.67 -10.45 5.25
N TYR A 75 -15.58 -9.32 4.53
CA TYR A 75 -15.85 -8.00 5.09
C TYR A 75 -17.12 -7.42 4.46
N ASP A 76 -18.04 -6.96 5.30
CA ASP A 76 -19.20 -6.19 4.89
C ASP A 76 -18.98 -4.69 5.20
N PRO A 77 -18.70 -3.86 4.18
CA PRO A 77 -18.53 -2.44 4.39
C PRO A 77 -19.82 -1.69 4.76
N ALA A 78 -21.01 -2.26 4.48
CA ALA A 78 -22.28 -1.61 4.84
C ALA A 78 -22.57 -1.71 6.34
N THR A 79 -22.18 -2.82 6.96
CA THR A 79 -22.37 -3.07 8.41
C THR A 79 -21.08 -2.94 9.21
N ASN A 80 -19.94 -2.75 8.54
CA ASN A 80 -18.59 -2.77 9.13
C ASN A 80 -18.30 -4.10 9.88
N GLU A 81 -18.85 -5.20 9.39
CA GLU A 81 -18.68 -6.53 9.98
C GLU A 81 -17.55 -7.29 9.27
N LEU A 82 -16.59 -7.82 10.04
CA LEU A 82 -15.57 -8.74 9.55
C LEU A 82 -15.85 -10.14 10.10
N LYS A 83 -15.98 -11.11 9.19
CA LYS A 83 -16.02 -12.54 9.50
C LYS A 83 -14.73 -13.20 9.02
N GLY A 84 -14.28 -14.21 9.74
CA GLY A 84 -13.07 -14.94 9.38
C GLY A 84 -13.22 -16.43 9.63
N TRP A 85 -12.48 -17.21 8.84
CA TRP A 85 -12.35 -18.64 9.01
C TRP A 85 -10.89 -19.06 8.90
N LEU A 86 -10.49 -19.98 9.77
CA LEU A 86 -9.17 -20.58 9.79
C LEU A 86 -9.27 -22.07 9.49
N LYS A 87 -8.37 -22.57 8.64
CA LYS A 87 -8.33 -23.98 8.28
C LYS A 87 -7.88 -24.84 9.47
N HIS A 88 -8.69 -25.84 9.79
CA HIS A 88 -8.41 -26.85 10.78
C HIS A 88 -8.95 -28.20 10.29
N ASN A 89 -8.08 -29.23 10.23
CA ASN A 89 -8.41 -30.56 9.70
C ASN A 89 -9.08 -30.52 8.32
N ASN A 90 -8.48 -29.76 7.39
CA ASN A 90 -8.99 -29.55 6.03
C ASN A 90 -10.38 -28.90 5.91
N LYS A 91 -10.87 -28.25 6.97
CA LYS A 91 -12.10 -27.45 6.93
C LYS A 91 -11.88 -26.04 7.41
N LEU A 92 -12.58 -25.09 6.81
CA LEU A 92 -12.60 -23.70 7.26
C LEU A 92 -13.53 -23.60 8.48
N ARG A 93 -12.97 -23.25 9.64
CA ARG A 93 -13.71 -23.10 10.89
C ARG A 93 -13.85 -21.63 11.24
N PRO A 94 -15.04 -21.17 11.66
CA PRO A 94 -15.24 -19.76 11.99
C PRO A 94 -14.33 -19.34 13.15
N ILE A 95 -13.76 -18.16 13.03
CA ILE A 95 -13.04 -17.48 14.09
C ILE A 95 -14.08 -16.78 14.97
N SER A 96 -14.13 -17.13 16.25
CA SER A 96 -15.17 -16.65 17.16
C SER A 96 -15.02 -15.17 17.54
N GLN A 97 -13.80 -14.63 17.50
CA GLN A 97 -13.51 -13.24 17.81
C GLN A 97 -12.60 -12.62 16.75
N MET A 98 -13.18 -11.74 15.93
CA MET A 98 -12.46 -11.05 14.87
C MET A 98 -11.84 -9.73 15.32
N GLU A 99 -12.41 -9.08 16.34
CA GLU A 99 -11.84 -7.85 16.90
C GLU A 99 -10.48 -8.15 17.56
N GLY A 100 -9.44 -7.47 17.08
CA GLY A 100 -8.07 -7.70 17.50
C GLY A 100 -7.46 -9.02 16.99
N TRP A 101 -8.14 -9.75 16.10
CA TRP A 101 -7.62 -10.99 15.52
C TRP A 101 -6.32 -10.73 14.75
N ARG A 102 -5.31 -11.59 14.96
CA ARG A 102 -4.06 -11.57 14.19
C ARG A 102 -4.03 -12.75 13.24
N SER A 103 -3.94 -12.46 11.95
CA SER A 103 -3.74 -13.48 10.91
C SER A 103 -2.44 -14.26 11.15
N PRO A 104 -2.48 -15.60 11.27
CA PRO A 104 -1.28 -16.42 11.39
C PRO A 104 -0.32 -16.32 10.20
N ARG A 105 -0.83 -16.18 8.97
CA ARG A 105 -0.01 -16.07 7.75
C ARG A 105 0.48 -14.66 7.49
N LEU A 106 -0.35 -13.65 7.70
CA LEU A 106 0.00 -12.25 7.39
C LEU A 106 0.71 -11.55 8.56
N GLY A 107 0.45 -11.98 9.80
CA GLY A 107 0.85 -11.27 11.02
C GLY A 107 0.09 -9.95 11.25
N CYS A 108 -0.81 -9.57 10.33
CA CYS A 108 -1.62 -8.37 10.46
C CYS A 108 -2.73 -8.55 11.48
N ARG A 109 -3.05 -7.48 12.22
CA ARG A 109 -4.18 -7.41 13.17
C ARG A 109 -5.36 -6.68 12.54
N PHE A 110 -6.58 -7.16 12.77
CA PHE A 110 -7.82 -6.54 12.31
C PHE A 110 -8.58 -5.88 13.46
N GLU A 111 -9.12 -4.68 13.22
CA GLU A 111 -9.98 -3.95 14.16
C GLU A 111 -11.12 -3.27 13.39
N THR A 112 -12.35 -3.31 13.88
CA THR A 112 -13.51 -2.62 13.26
C THR A 112 -14.10 -1.53 14.14
N LEU A 113 -13.61 -1.34 15.37
CA LEU A 113 -14.14 -0.38 16.35
C LEU A 113 -14.09 1.09 15.92
N GLN A 114 -13.33 1.44 14.89
CA GLN A 114 -13.15 2.82 14.41
C GLN A 114 -14.13 3.21 13.28
N GLY A 115 -15.22 2.46 13.10
CA GLY A 115 -16.24 2.74 12.07
C GLY A 115 -15.89 2.24 10.68
N SER A 116 -14.67 1.72 10.49
CA SER A 116 -14.24 0.97 9.30
C SER A 116 -13.20 -0.09 9.70
N LEU A 117 -13.02 -1.08 8.84
CA LEU A 117 -11.96 -2.08 9.00
C LEU A 117 -10.57 -1.43 8.93
N ALA A 118 -9.85 -1.45 10.05
CA ALA A 118 -8.46 -1.08 10.17
C ALA A 118 -7.56 -2.32 10.18
N LEU A 119 -6.47 -2.26 9.41
CA LEU A 119 -5.42 -3.26 9.41
C LEU A 119 -4.18 -2.69 10.10
N TYR A 120 -3.59 -3.43 11.02
CA TYR A 120 -2.30 -3.11 11.60
C TYR A 120 -1.28 -4.13 11.15
N ARG A 121 -0.11 -3.63 10.76
CA ARG A 121 1.03 -4.45 10.35
C ARG A 121 1.57 -5.26 11.54
N PRO A 122 2.43 -6.26 11.27
CA PRO A 122 3.08 -7.02 12.34
C PRO A 122 3.87 -6.15 13.33
N ASP A 123 4.38 -5.00 12.90
CA ASP A 123 5.09 -4.01 13.74
C ASP A 123 4.16 -3.14 14.61
N GLY A 124 2.84 -3.33 14.50
CA GLY A 124 1.83 -2.59 15.25
C GLY A 124 1.41 -1.26 14.62
N GLN A 125 2.01 -0.83 13.50
CA GLN A 125 1.61 0.39 12.82
C GLN A 125 0.35 0.17 11.98
N LYS A 126 -0.59 1.12 12.04
CA LYS A 126 -1.81 1.12 11.22
C LYS A 126 -1.42 1.24 9.74
N MET A 127 -2.03 0.43 8.88
CA MET A 127 -1.87 0.54 7.43
C MET A 127 -2.63 1.77 6.95
N GLU A 128 -1.91 2.66 6.27
CA GLU A 128 -2.51 3.82 5.61
C GLU A 128 -3.39 3.35 4.44
N THR A 129 -4.53 3.99 4.29
CA THR A 129 -5.36 3.85 3.09
C THR A 129 -4.67 4.50 1.89
N TYR A 130 -5.10 4.13 0.68
CA TYR A 130 -4.61 4.78 -0.54
C TYR A 130 -4.82 6.30 -0.50
N VAL A 131 -5.98 6.75 -0.01
CA VAL A 131 -6.32 8.17 0.10
C VAL A 131 -5.37 8.91 1.04
N GLU A 132 -5.10 8.34 2.23
CA GLU A 132 -4.14 8.92 3.18
C GLU A 132 -2.74 9.00 2.59
N THR A 133 -2.30 7.94 1.90
CA THR A 133 -0.98 7.87 1.26
C THR A 133 -0.85 8.93 0.16
N SER A 134 -1.87 9.07 -0.71
CA SER A 134 -1.89 10.08 -1.78
C SER A 134 -1.89 11.50 -1.23
N LEU A 135 -2.73 11.80 -0.23
CA LEU A 135 -2.78 13.12 0.39
C LEU A 135 -1.44 13.51 1.03
N ARG A 136 -0.79 12.56 1.69
CA ARG A 136 0.54 12.76 2.27
C ARG A 136 1.58 13.04 1.19
N ALA A 137 1.60 12.26 0.11
CA ALA A 137 2.53 12.46 -1.00
C ALA A 137 2.34 13.83 -1.68
N GLU A 138 1.09 14.29 -1.84
CA GLU A 138 0.79 15.62 -2.36
C GLU A 138 1.30 16.73 -1.44
N LEU A 139 1.09 16.59 -0.14
CA LEU A 139 1.57 17.56 0.85
C LEU A 139 3.11 17.61 0.90
N GLU A 140 3.77 16.46 0.84
CA GLU A 140 5.23 16.37 0.78
C GLU A 140 5.76 17.02 -0.51
N ALA A 141 5.11 16.78 -1.65
CA ALA A 141 5.47 17.40 -2.93
C ALA A 141 5.30 18.93 -2.91
N GLN A 142 4.20 19.44 -2.33
CA GLN A 142 3.99 20.89 -2.17
C GLN A 142 5.05 21.53 -1.29
N ARG A 143 5.42 20.88 -0.17
CA ARG A 143 6.48 21.36 0.72
C ARG A 143 7.82 21.42 0.01
N ALA A 144 8.19 20.34 -0.69
CA ALA A 144 9.43 20.30 -1.47
C ALA A 144 9.45 21.38 -2.56
N GLN A 145 8.32 21.60 -3.25
CA GLN A 145 8.22 22.66 -4.26
C GLN A 145 8.36 24.06 -3.65
N GLN A 146 7.71 24.31 -2.52
CA GLN A 146 7.81 25.60 -1.83
C GLN A 146 9.23 25.88 -1.33
N GLU A 147 9.91 24.85 -0.80
CA GLU A 147 11.30 24.95 -0.39
C GLU A 147 12.23 25.23 -1.57
N SER A 148 12.05 24.53 -2.70
CA SER A 148 12.80 24.77 -3.93
C SER A 148 12.61 26.20 -4.44
N GLN A 149 11.36 26.68 -4.51
CA GLN A 149 11.07 28.05 -4.95
C GLN A 149 11.70 29.10 -4.02
N ARG A 150 11.67 28.86 -2.71
CA ARG A 150 12.30 29.76 -1.74
C ARG A 150 13.81 29.79 -1.92
N ALA A 151 14.44 28.63 -2.08
CA ALA A 151 15.88 28.53 -2.32
C ALA A 151 16.29 29.21 -3.64
N GLU A 152 15.49 29.07 -4.70
CA GLU A 152 15.70 29.74 -5.99
C GLU A 152 15.57 31.25 -5.89
N LEU A 153 14.52 31.75 -5.21
CA LEU A 153 14.32 33.18 -4.99
C LEU A 153 15.45 33.78 -4.15
N GLU A 154 15.87 33.10 -3.09
CA GLU A 154 16.98 33.55 -2.26
C GLU A 154 18.31 33.55 -3.04
N ALA A 155 18.58 32.49 -3.80
CA ALA A 155 19.76 32.43 -4.66
C ALA A 155 19.74 33.53 -5.73
N LYS A 156 18.57 33.83 -6.31
CA LYS A 156 18.42 34.94 -7.25
C LYS A 156 18.64 36.29 -6.58
N ALA A 157 18.02 36.54 -5.42
CA ALA A 157 18.21 37.80 -4.69
C ALA A 157 19.67 38.04 -4.30
N ARG A 158 20.38 36.99 -3.85
CA ARG A 158 21.84 37.07 -3.59
C ARG A 158 22.60 37.44 -4.86
N ARG A 159 22.28 36.82 -6.00
CA ARG A 159 22.92 37.13 -7.29
C ARG A 159 22.67 38.57 -7.73
N ASP A 160 21.43 39.03 -7.66
CA ASP A 160 21.03 40.37 -8.10
C ASP A 160 21.65 41.47 -7.20
N ALA A 161 22.02 41.14 -5.96
CA ALA A 161 22.73 42.06 -5.06
C ALA A 161 24.24 42.22 -5.38
N ILE A 162 24.87 41.26 -6.08
CA ILE A 162 26.32 41.29 -6.36
C ILE A 162 26.73 42.59 -7.09
N PRO A 163 26.12 42.99 -8.23
CA PRO A 163 26.54 44.20 -8.93
C PRO A 163 26.33 45.47 -8.10
N GLN A 164 25.27 45.50 -7.28
CA GLN A 164 24.94 46.65 -6.44
C GLN A 164 25.99 46.83 -5.32
N LEU A 165 26.39 45.75 -4.67
CA LEU A 165 27.41 45.78 -3.62
C LEU A 165 28.80 46.15 -4.17
N LEU A 166 29.16 45.64 -5.35
CA LEU A 166 30.39 46.03 -6.03
C LEU A 166 30.38 47.52 -6.41
N ALA A 167 29.25 48.04 -6.92
CA ALA A 167 29.10 49.45 -7.25
C ALA A 167 29.16 50.38 -6.01
N LEU A 168 28.81 49.87 -4.83
CA LEU A 168 28.98 50.56 -3.55
C LEU A 168 30.42 50.53 -3.02
N GLY A 169 31.35 49.89 -3.74
CA GLY A 169 32.78 49.89 -3.44
C GLY A 169 33.27 48.74 -2.55
N LEU A 170 32.46 47.69 -2.34
CA LEU A 170 32.92 46.48 -1.64
C LEU A 170 33.85 45.67 -2.55
N SER A 171 34.89 45.06 -1.96
CA SER A 171 35.75 44.11 -2.70
C SER A 171 35.02 42.79 -2.96
N VAL A 172 35.52 42.00 -3.93
CA VAL A 172 34.95 40.68 -4.28
C VAL A 172 34.92 39.76 -3.06
N GLU A 173 35.95 39.79 -2.21
CA GLU A 173 36.04 39.01 -0.98
C GLU A 173 34.99 39.45 0.04
N GLN A 174 34.74 40.76 0.16
CA GLN A 174 33.72 41.29 1.07
C GLN A 174 32.30 40.92 0.61
N VAL A 175 32.04 40.93 -0.70
CA VAL A 175 30.74 40.50 -1.27
C VAL A 175 30.55 38.99 -1.11
N ALA A 176 31.59 38.19 -1.36
CA ALA A 176 31.59 36.73 -1.12
C ALA A 176 31.22 36.42 0.33
N GLN A 177 31.87 37.09 1.28
CA GLN A 177 31.60 36.92 2.70
C GLN A 177 30.18 37.37 3.08
N ALA A 178 29.70 38.50 2.57
CA ALA A 178 28.38 39.06 2.91
C ALA A 178 27.20 38.21 2.39
N LEU A 179 27.35 37.59 1.22
CA LEU A 179 26.30 36.77 0.59
C LEU A 179 26.48 35.26 0.84
N ASN A 180 27.51 34.88 1.59
CA ASN A 180 27.93 33.50 1.82
C ASN A 180 28.09 32.72 0.49
N LEU A 181 28.82 33.33 -0.44
CA LEU A 181 29.19 32.79 -1.75
C LEU A 181 30.71 32.60 -1.81
N SER A 182 31.19 31.77 -2.72
CA SER A 182 32.62 31.68 -3.02
C SER A 182 33.06 32.82 -3.95
N VAL A 183 34.35 33.18 -3.88
CA VAL A 183 34.96 34.16 -4.78
C VAL A 183 34.90 33.69 -6.25
N GLU A 184 35.01 32.38 -6.48
CA GLU A 184 34.86 31.78 -7.82
C GLU A 184 33.45 31.95 -8.40
N GLU A 185 32.40 31.80 -7.60
CA GLU A 185 31.01 32.01 -8.03
C GLU A 185 30.71 33.45 -8.43
N ILE A 186 31.41 34.42 -7.83
CA ILE A 186 31.31 35.85 -8.18
C ILE A 186 32.12 36.13 -9.46
N ASN A 187 33.35 35.61 -9.56
CA ASN A 187 34.24 35.88 -10.69
C ASN A 187 33.81 35.21 -12.00
N GLN A 188 33.13 34.06 -11.96
CA GLN A 188 32.57 33.41 -13.16
C GLN A 188 31.40 34.18 -13.80
N ARG A 189 30.98 35.31 -13.21
CA ARG A 189 29.78 36.07 -13.60
C ARG A 189 30.03 37.55 -13.89
N GLN A 190 31.30 37.97 -13.95
CA GLN A 190 31.72 39.25 -14.56
C GLN A 190 31.87 39.08 -16.08
#